data_AF-A0A1I7V2G4-F1
#
_entry.id   AF-A0A1I7V2G4-F1
#
_cell.length_a   1.000
_cell.length_b   1.000
_cell.length_c   1.000
_cell.angle_alpha   90.00
_cell.angle_beta   90.00
_cell.angle_gamma   90.00
#
_symmetry.space_group_name_H-M   'P 1'
#
loop_
_entity.id
_entity.type
_entity.pdbx_description
1 polymer ?
#
loop_
_entity_poly.entity_id
_entity_poly.type
_entity_poly.pdbx_seq_one_letter_code
_entity_poly.pdbx_strand_id
1 'polypeptide(L)'
;MNSVKWTMFNLHFWSVMMDIGYSIFTCPFLMLPALAGFALGLDEVLGIPIVVGIYILITLFLAVGIAIVSIFENRYYLLFGIKSWWHYARYSFLSLNYILALTCFILPILHVPEQKHALAVLEKILTPVFVLFVPAVYFAFSVVKNYHNQAANNFCIIIIALHGSISTIVMLYIHEPYRKYCSNAFYGAFKAKKIESSIVTSVVK
;
A
#
# COMPACT_ATOMS: atom_id res chain seq x y z
N MET A 1 -38.72 1.05 -2.88
CA MET A 1 -37.75 1.96 -3.54
C MET A 1 -37.47 3.26 -2.77
N ASN A 2 -38.42 3.81 -2.00
CA ASN A 2 -38.20 5.08 -1.27
C ASN A 2 -37.03 5.06 -0.29
N SER A 3 -36.79 3.94 0.41
CA SER A 3 -35.71 3.79 1.39
C SER A 3 -34.28 3.84 0.81
N VAL A 4 -34.12 3.68 -0.51
CA VAL A 4 -32.80 3.57 -1.17
C VAL A 4 -32.45 4.86 -1.95
N LYS A 5 -33.42 5.76 -2.14
CA LYS A 5 -33.24 7.00 -2.94
C LYS A 5 -32.07 7.84 -2.43
N TRP A 6 -32.00 8.08 -1.12
CA TRP A 6 -30.96 8.90 -0.51
C TRP A 6 -29.58 8.26 -0.57
N THR A 7 -29.48 6.95 -0.38
CA THR A 7 -28.19 6.24 -0.46
C THR A 7 -27.66 6.18 -1.89
N MET A 8 -28.53 6.04 -2.89
CA MET A 8 -28.12 6.15 -4.29
C MET A 8 -27.73 7.57 -4.69
N PHE A 9 -28.50 8.57 -4.27
CA PHE A 9 -28.15 9.97 -4.50
C PHE A 9 -26.78 10.30 -3.90
N ASN A 10 -26.52 9.88 -2.67
CA ASN A 10 -25.23 10.08 -2.00
C ASN A 10 -24.08 9.45 -2.79
N LEU A 11 -24.25 8.23 -3.30
CA LEU A 11 -23.24 7.58 -4.16
C LEU A 11 -22.96 8.40 -5.43
N HIS A 12 -24.01 8.80 -6.15
CA HIS A 12 -23.84 9.58 -7.38
C HIS A 12 -23.21 10.94 -7.11
N PHE A 13 -23.61 11.61 -6.02
CA PHE A 13 -23.03 12.88 -5.61
C PHE A 13 -21.51 12.76 -5.43
N TRP A 14 -21.04 11.81 -4.61
CA TRP A 14 -19.61 11.64 -4.37
C TRP A 14 -18.86 11.15 -5.61
N SER A 15 -19.49 10.33 -6.45
CA SER A 15 -18.88 9.87 -7.71
C SER A 15 -18.65 11.03 -8.67
N VAL A 16 -19.65 11.90 -8.86
CA VAL A 16 -19.54 13.09 -9.72
C VAL A 16 -18.48 14.06 -9.18
N MET A 17 -18.45 14.28 -7.85
CA MET A 17 -17.41 15.12 -7.25
C MET A 17 -16.01 14.55 -7.44
N MET A 18 -15.85 13.23 -7.31
CA MET A 18 -14.59 12.53 -7.57
C MET A 18 -14.16 12.68 -9.03
N ASP A 19 -15.07 12.46 -10.00
CA ASP A 19 -14.78 12.57 -11.42
C ASP A 19 -14.35 13.99 -11.82
N ILE A 20 -15.00 15.01 -11.26
CA ILE A 20 -14.63 16.41 -11.41
C ILE A 20 -13.24 16.66 -10.81
N GLY A 21 -12.97 16.13 -9.62
CA GLY A 21 -11.67 16.21 -8.96
C GLY A 21 -10.53 15.65 -9.81
N TYR A 22 -10.70 14.43 -10.36
CA TYR A 22 -9.70 13.80 -11.23
C TYR A 22 -9.52 14.53 -12.56
N SER A 23 -10.62 14.98 -13.19
CA SER A 23 -10.59 15.44 -14.58
C SER A 23 -10.27 16.92 -14.74
N ILE A 24 -10.72 17.76 -13.79
CA ILE A 24 -10.62 19.22 -13.90
C ILE A 24 -9.57 19.76 -12.93
N PHE A 25 -9.59 19.32 -11.67
CA PHE A 25 -8.75 19.92 -10.62
C PHE A 25 -7.35 19.34 -10.57
N THR A 26 -7.21 18.03 -10.38
CA THR A 26 -5.89 17.42 -10.22
C THR A 26 -5.27 17.01 -11.56
N CYS A 27 -6.07 16.50 -12.51
CA CYS A 27 -5.60 15.99 -13.82
C CYS A 27 -4.24 15.29 -13.71
N PRO A 28 -4.17 14.12 -13.03
CA PRO A 28 -2.91 13.50 -12.70
C PRO A 28 -2.22 12.97 -13.96
N PHE A 29 -1.02 13.48 -14.24
CA PHE A 29 -0.17 12.99 -15.32
C PHE A 29 0.86 12.01 -14.76
N LEU A 30 0.90 10.81 -15.32
CA LEU A 30 1.83 9.74 -14.93
C LEU A 30 2.98 9.65 -15.92
N MET A 31 4.21 9.82 -15.43
CA MET A 31 5.43 9.61 -16.18
C MET A 31 5.92 8.17 -16.01
N LEU A 32 5.47 7.29 -16.91
CA LEU A 32 6.03 5.94 -17.04
C LEU A 32 7.28 5.99 -17.93
N PRO A 33 8.36 5.24 -17.62
CA PRO A 33 8.48 4.19 -16.60
C PRO A 33 8.98 4.68 -15.22
N ALA A 34 9.26 5.97 -15.06
CA ALA A 34 9.83 6.52 -13.82
C ALA A 34 8.91 6.39 -12.58
N LEU A 35 7.64 6.01 -12.78
CA LEU A 35 6.60 5.90 -11.75
C LEU A 35 6.43 7.20 -10.94
N ALA A 36 6.67 8.32 -11.62
CA ALA A 36 6.47 9.67 -11.10
C ALA A 36 5.14 10.22 -11.61
N GLY A 37 4.55 11.16 -10.88
CA GLY A 37 3.36 11.87 -11.34
C GLY A 37 3.35 13.31 -10.87
N PHE A 38 2.76 14.17 -11.68
CA PHE A 38 2.48 15.57 -11.35
C PHE A 38 1.05 15.93 -11.76
N ALA A 39 0.45 16.87 -11.05
CA ALA A 39 -0.90 17.35 -11.29
C ALA A 39 -0.86 18.50 -12.31
N LEU A 40 -1.68 18.43 -13.36
CA LEU A 40 -1.75 19.42 -14.46
C LEU A 40 -3.08 20.17 -14.51
N GLY A 41 -3.95 20.00 -13.51
CA GLY A 41 -5.28 20.56 -13.55
C GLY A 41 -5.36 21.99 -13.01
N LEU A 42 -6.58 22.43 -12.71
CA LEU A 42 -6.86 23.78 -12.24
C LEU A 42 -6.08 24.16 -10.97
N ASP A 43 -5.74 23.17 -10.13
CA ASP A 43 -4.95 23.39 -8.91
C ASP A 43 -3.59 24.04 -9.22
N GLU A 44 -2.95 23.66 -10.33
CA GLU A 44 -1.68 24.24 -10.78
C GLU A 44 -1.85 25.70 -11.23
N VAL A 45 -2.91 25.97 -12.00
CA VAL A 45 -3.23 27.32 -12.50
C VAL A 45 -3.54 28.29 -11.35
N LEU A 46 -4.19 27.80 -10.29
CA LEU A 46 -4.52 28.57 -9.10
C LEU A 46 -3.36 28.69 -8.10
N GLY A 47 -2.23 28.03 -8.36
CA GLY A 47 -1.08 28.02 -7.44
C GLY A 47 -1.34 27.27 -6.14
N ILE A 48 -2.30 26.33 -6.13
CA ILE A 48 -2.62 25.50 -4.97
C ILE A 48 -1.54 24.42 -4.81
N PRO A 49 -1.01 24.18 -3.59
CA PRO A 49 -0.03 23.12 -3.38
C PRO A 49 -0.58 21.74 -3.76
N ILE A 50 0.20 20.98 -4.55
CA ILE A 50 -0.19 19.64 -5.04
C ILE A 50 -0.63 18.67 -3.92
N VAL A 51 -0.04 18.81 -2.72
CA VAL A 51 -0.37 18.01 -1.54
C VAL A 51 -1.84 18.17 -1.14
N VAL A 52 -2.39 19.39 -1.27
CA VAL A 52 -3.80 19.68 -0.96
C VAL A 52 -4.71 19.02 -2.00
N GLY A 53 -4.35 19.12 -3.29
CA GLY A 53 -5.09 18.45 -4.37
C GLY A 53 -5.13 16.92 -4.19
N ILE A 54 -3.98 16.30 -3.89
CA ILE A 54 -3.88 14.87 -3.59
C ILE A 54 -4.75 14.47 -2.39
N TYR A 55 -4.72 15.25 -1.31
CA TYR A 55 -5.54 15.01 -0.12
C TYR A 55 -7.04 15.01 -0.44
N ILE A 56 -7.51 16.03 -1.16
CA ILE A 56 -8.91 16.16 -1.58
C ILE A 56 -9.31 14.96 -2.44
N LEU A 57 -8.45 14.59 -3.40
CA LEU A 57 -8.71 13.50 -4.33
C LEU A 57 -8.84 12.14 -3.64
N ILE A 58 -7.91 11.82 -2.73
CA ILE A 58 -7.96 10.59 -1.95
C ILE A 58 -9.19 10.56 -1.04
N THR A 59 -9.53 11.69 -0.42
CA THR A 59 -10.72 11.81 0.43
C THR A 59 -12.01 11.56 -0.36
N LEU A 60 -12.12 12.12 -1.57
CA LEU A 60 -13.26 11.90 -2.47
C LEU A 60 -13.39 10.42 -2.86
N PHE A 61 -12.26 9.76 -3.17
CA PHE A 61 -12.25 8.32 -3.46
C PHE A 61 -12.76 7.48 -2.28
N LEU A 62 -12.31 7.79 -1.05
CA LEU A 62 -12.81 7.11 0.15
C LEU A 62 -14.29 7.41 0.42
N ALA A 63 -14.75 8.64 0.17
CA ALA A 63 -16.15 9.02 0.32
C ALA A 63 -17.07 8.22 -0.62
N VAL A 64 -16.63 7.94 -1.86
CA VAL A 64 -17.32 7.02 -2.78
C VAL A 64 -17.39 5.61 -2.17
N GLY A 65 -16.29 5.10 -1.62
CA GLY A 65 -16.26 3.82 -0.93
C GLY A 65 -17.28 3.74 0.23
N ILE A 66 -17.34 4.78 1.06
CA ILE A 66 -18.30 4.87 2.17
C ILE A 66 -19.74 5.00 1.67
N ALA A 67 -19.96 5.70 0.56
CA ALA A 67 -21.27 5.76 -0.07
C ALA A 67 -21.75 4.38 -0.54
N ILE A 68 -20.86 3.55 -1.09
CA ILE A 68 -21.18 2.15 -1.41
C ILE A 68 -21.50 1.36 -0.13
N VAL A 69 -20.68 1.49 0.92
CA VAL A 69 -20.94 0.84 2.22
C VAL A 69 -22.31 1.25 2.77
N SER A 70 -22.69 2.53 2.64
CA SER A 70 -24.00 3.02 3.08
C SER A 70 -25.18 2.36 2.36
N ILE A 71 -25.02 1.95 1.08
CA ILE A 71 -26.05 1.21 0.35
C ILE A 71 -26.20 -0.19 0.94
N PHE A 72 -25.08 -0.88 1.18
CA PHE A 72 -25.10 -2.22 1.79
C PHE A 72 -25.63 -2.19 3.22
N GLU A 73 -25.20 -1.22 4.01
CA GLU A 73 -25.67 -1.00 5.38
C GLU A 73 -27.17 -0.71 5.40
N ASN A 74 -27.68 0.13 4.49
CA ASN A 74 -29.11 0.41 4.39
C ASN A 74 -29.93 -0.84 4.00
N ARG A 75 -29.39 -1.71 3.14
CA ARG A 75 -30.02 -3.01 2.83
C ARG A 75 -30.01 -3.94 4.03
N TYR A 76 -28.88 -4.03 4.74
CA TYR A 76 -28.76 -4.81 5.96
C TYR A 76 -29.75 -4.33 7.03
N TYR A 77 -29.85 -3.01 7.22
CA TYR A 77 -30.76 -2.41 8.19
C TYR A 77 -32.22 -2.79 7.91
N LEU A 78 -32.67 -2.72 6.65
CA LEU A 78 -34.04 -3.06 6.28
C LEU A 78 -34.37 -4.54 6.47
N LEU A 79 -33.42 -5.45 6.21
CA LEU A 79 -33.64 -6.89 6.29
C LEU A 79 -33.54 -7.42 7.72
N PHE A 80 -32.57 -6.93 8.50
CA PHE A 80 -32.21 -7.52 9.79
C PHE A 80 -32.11 -6.49 10.93
N GLY A 81 -31.84 -5.22 10.60
CA GLY A 81 -31.46 -4.21 11.57
C GLY A 81 -32.61 -3.48 12.28
N ILE A 82 -33.83 -3.46 11.73
CA ILE A 82 -34.95 -2.62 12.23
C ILE A 82 -35.24 -2.83 13.73
N LYS A 83 -35.29 -4.08 14.19
CA LYS A 83 -35.62 -4.41 15.58
C LYS A 83 -34.40 -4.62 16.48
N SER A 84 -33.20 -4.40 15.95
CA SER A 84 -31.95 -4.66 16.66
C SER A 84 -31.36 -3.37 17.24
N TRP A 85 -30.40 -3.51 18.16
CA TRP A 85 -29.60 -2.40 18.66
C TRP A 85 -28.86 -1.61 17.56
N TRP A 86 -28.67 -2.24 16.38
CA TRP A 86 -28.06 -1.61 15.20
C TRP A 86 -28.81 -0.37 14.72
N HIS A 87 -30.11 -0.25 15.03
CA HIS A 87 -30.90 0.94 14.73
C HIS A 87 -30.25 2.23 15.24
N TYR A 88 -29.68 2.20 16.45
CA TYR A 88 -29.01 3.36 17.04
C TYR A 88 -27.55 3.44 16.61
N ALA A 89 -26.85 2.30 16.58
CA ALA A 89 -25.42 2.26 16.28
C ALA A 89 -25.06 2.71 14.86
N ARG A 90 -25.96 2.55 13.89
CA ARG A 90 -25.67 2.82 12.47
C ARG A 90 -25.31 4.27 12.17
N TYR A 91 -25.92 5.25 12.85
CA TYR A 91 -25.63 6.65 12.60
C TYR A 91 -24.20 6.98 13.03
N SER A 92 -23.77 6.45 14.18
CA SER A 92 -22.39 6.54 14.64
C SER A 92 -21.44 5.80 13.70
N PHE A 93 -21.80 4.58 13.27
CA PHE A 93 -21.00 3.81 12.31
C PHE A 93 -20.75 4.57 11.01
N LEU A 94 -21.79 5.10 10.37
CA LEU A 94 -21.65 5.86 9.12
C LEU A 94 -20.88 7.17 9.34
N SER A 95 -21.17 7.90 10.42
CA SER A 95 -20.48 9.16 10.73
C SER A 95 -18.98 8.96 10.99
N LEU A 96 -18.63 7.91 11.75
CA LEU A 96 -17.23 7.56 12.03
C LEU A 96 -16.47 7.17 10.76
N ASN A 97 -17.12 6.48 9.82
CA ASN A 97 -16.48 6.16 8.54
C ASN A 97 -16.14 7.44 7.75
N TYR A 98 -17.04 8.42 7.67
CA TYR A 98 -16.74 9.70 7.00
C TYR A 98 -15.65 10.50 7.72
N ILE A 99 -15.68 10.56 9.05
CA ILE A 99 -14.62 11.22 9.84
C ILE A 99 -13.28 10.52 9.62
N LEU A 100 -13.27 9.18 9.55
CA LEU A 100 -12.06 8.40 9.29
C LEU A 100 -11.54 8.68 7.87
N ALA A 101 -12.41 8.73 6.85
CA ALA A 101 -11.99 9.08 5.50
C ALA A 101 -11.33 10.46 5.43
N LEU A 102 -11.89 11.45 6.12
CA LEU A 102 -11.31 12.79 6.20
C LEU A 102 -9.95 12.78 6.94
N THR A 103 -9.83 12.03 8.03
CA THR A 103 -8.66 12.14 8.92
C THR A 103 -7.52 11.18 8.60
N CYS A 104 -7.79 10.06 7.91
CA CYS A 104 -6.81 8.97 7.74
C CYS A 104 -5.55 9.39 6.98
N PHE A 105 -5.63 10.37 6.07
CA PHE A 105 -4.47 10.85 5.31
C PHE A 105 -3.80 12.09 5.89
N ILE A 106 -4.34 12.69 6.95
CA ILE A 106 -3.70 13.83 7.62
C ILE A 106 -2.34 13.42 8.18
N LEU A 107 -2.27 12.30 8.92
CA LEU A 107 -1.03 11.84 9.53
C LEU A 107 0.07 11.48 8.50
N PRO A 108 -0.24 10.72 7.42
CA PRO A 108 0.71 10.49 6.33
C PRO A 108 1.22 11.78 5.66
N ILE A 109 0.36 12.78 5.48
CA ILE A 109 0.73 14.05 4.86
C ILE A 109 1.64 14.88 5.78
N LEU A 110 1.41 14.84 7.10
CA LEU A 110 2.27 15.53 8.06
C LEU A 110 3.66 14.88 8.18
N HIS A 111 3.77 13.59 7.85
CA HIS A 111 5.00 12.81 8.00
C HIS A 111 5.46 12.21 6.67
N VAL A 112 5.42 12.99 5.58
CA VAL A 112 5.88 12.54 4.27
C VAL A 112 7.38 12.23 4.35
N PRO A 113 7.80 10.97 4.08
CA PRO A 113 9.20 10.58 4.17
C PRO A 113 10.01 11.16 3.01
N GLU A 114 11.30 11.38 3.25
CA GLU A 114 12.27 11.70 2.20
C GLU A 114 12.25 10.66 1.08
N GLN A 115 12.27 11.09 -0.19
CA GLN A 115 12.05 10.25 -1.38
C GLN A 115 12.92 8.99 -1.40
N LYS A 116 14.21 9.11 -1.05
CA LYS A 116 15.15 7.97 -1.01
C LYS A 116 14.75 6.93 0.04
N HIS A 117 14.27 7.39 1.19
CA HIS A 117 13.78 6.51 2.24
C HIS A 117 12.46 5.85 1.84
N ALA A 118 11.55 6.63 1.24
CA ALA A 118 10.26 6.15 0.76
C ALA A 118 10.41 5.01 -0.26
N LEU A 119 11.28 5.18 -1.27
CA LEU A 119 11.57 4.15 -2.28
C LEU A 119 12.13 2.87 -1.64
N ALA A 120 13.05 3.00 -0.69
CA ALA A 120 13.67 1.86 -0.03
C ALA A 120 12.68 1.08 0.87
N VAL A 121 11.68 1.76 1.45
CA VAL A 121 10.56 1.12 2.15
C VAL A 121 9.58 0.49 1.16
N LEU A 122 9.26 1.20 0.07
CA LEU A 122 8.34 0.73 -0.96
C LEU A 122 8.83 -0.59 -1.57
N GLU A 123 10.12 -0.70 -1.90
CA GLU A 123 10.72 -1.95 -2.40
C GLU A 123 10.52 -3.11 -1.42
N LYS A 124 10.67 -2.87 -0.11
CA LYS A 124 10.46 -3.90 0.92
C LYS A 124 9.00 -4.35 1.01
N ILE A 125 8.05 -3.48 0.69
CA ILE A 125 6.61 -3.78 0.73
C ILE A 125 6.14 -4.38 -0.60
N LEU A 126 6.62 -3.87 -1.74
CA LEU A 126 6.24 -4.35 -3.06
C LEU A 126 6.77 -5.77 -3.35
N THR A 127 7.99 -6.05 -2.91
CA THR A 127 8.64 -7.36 -3.12
C THR A 127 7.79 -8.53 -2.58
N PRO A 128 7.28 -8.52 -1.33
CA PRO A 128 6.39 -9.58 -0.86
C PRO A 128 5.06 -9.62 -1.61
N VAL A 129 4.47 -8.46 -1.94
CA VAL A 129 3.17 -8.42 -2.63
C VAL A 129 3.26 -9.08 -4.00
N PHE A 130 4.27 -8.74 -4.81
CA PHE A 130 4.44 -9.33 -6.15
C PHE A 130 4.85 -10.80 -6.10
N VAL A 131 5.72 -11.18 -5.16
CA VAL A 131 6.20 -12.57 -5.03
C VAL A 131 5.09 -13.49 -4.50
N LEU A 132 4.19 -13.01 -3.64
CA LEU A 132 3.09 -13.80 -3.08
C LEU A 132 1.85 -13.83 -3.98
N PHE A 133 1.69 -12.88 -4.90
CA PHE A 133 0.53 -12.82 -5.79
C PHE A 133 0.43 -14.07 -6.69
N VAL A 134 1.54 -14.49 -7.30
CA VAL A 134 1.56 -15.64 -8.22
C VAL A 134 1.19 -16.96 -7.51
N PRO A 135 1.81 -17.33 -6.36
CA PRO A 135 1.37 -18.47 -5.56
C PRO A 135 -0.09 -18.39 -5.12
N ALA A 136 -0.57 -17.21 -4.68
CA ALA A 136 -1.93 -17.04 -4.21
C ALA A 136 -2.98 -17.28 -5.32
N VAL A 137 -2.74 -16.76 -6.52
CA VAL A 137 -3.62 -16.99 -7.68
C VAL A 137 -3.66 -18.48 -8.06
N TYR A 138 -2.50 -19.15 -8.07
CA TYR A 138 -2.44 -20.58 -8.37
C TYR A 138 -3.16 -21.42 -7.31
N PHE A 139 -2.97 -21.14 -6.01
CA PHE A 139 -3.67 -21.88 -4.96
C PHE A 139 -5.18 -21.65 -5.00
N ALA A 140 -5.63 -20.41 -5.26
CA ALA A 140 -7.05 -20.12 -5.45
C ALA A 140 -7.64 -20.91 -6.63
N PHE A 141 -6.94 -20.95 -7.76
CA PHE A 141 -7.32 -21.77 -8.92
C PHE A 141 -7.38 -23.27 -8.58
N SER A 142 -6.35 -23.79 -7.90
CA SER A 142 -6.24 -25.19 -7.47
C SER A 142 -7.43 -25.60 -6.60
N VAL A 143 -7.83 -24.76 -5.64
CA VAL A 143 -8.98 -25.00 -4.76
C VAL A 143 -10.29 -24.95 -5.55
N VAL A 144 -10.52 -23.90 -6.35
CA VAL A 144 -11.78 -23.74 -7.11
C VAL A 144 -11.98 -24.85 -8.12
N LYS A 145 -10.90 -25.36 -8.72
CA LYS A 145 -10.94 -26.44 -9.72
C LYS A 145 -10.75 -27.84 -9.14
N ASN A 146 -10.53 -27.99 -7.83
CA ASN A 146 -10.06 -29.24 -7.22
C ASN A 146 -8.89 -29.87 -7.99
N TYR A 147 -7.99 -29.03 -8.48
CA TYR A 147 -6.85 -29.44 -9.31
C TYR A 147 -5.58 -29.50 -8.47
N HIS A 148 -4.97 -30.68 -8.36
CA HIS A 148 -3.74 -30.88 -7.60
C HIS A 148 -2.55 -31.14 -8.51
N ASN A 149 -1.49 -30.33 -8.39
CA ASN A 149 -0.23 -30.54 -9.09
C ASN A 149 0.95 -30.30 -8.13
N GLN A 150 1.61 -31.40 -7.73
CA GLN A 150 2.67 -31.36 -6.74
C GLN A 150 3.90 -30.56 -7.21
N ALA A 151 4.24 -30.61 -8.50
CA ALA A 151 5.36 -29.84 -9.03
C ALA A 151 5.08 -28.33 -8.93
N ALA A 152 3.90 -27.89 -9.35
CA ALA A 152 3.49 -26.49 -9.24
C ALA A 152 3.36 -26.01 -7.79
N ASN A 153 2.88 -26.88 -6.89
CA ASN A 153 2.87 -26.60 -5.45
C ASN A 153 4.30 -26.37 -4.92
N ASN A 154 5.23 -27.26 -5.25
CA ASN A 154 6.64 -27.14 -4.83
C ASN A 154 7.27 -25.84 -5.37
N PHE A 155 7.00 -25.48 -6.63
CA PHE A 155 7.45 -24.19 -7.18
C PHE A 155 6.88 -22.99 -6.41
N CYS A 156 5.60 -23.02 -6.05
CA CYS A 156 5.00 -21.96 -5.23
C CYS A 156 5.67 -21.83 -3.87
N ILE A 157 5.98 -22.94 -3.19
CA ILE A 157 6.68 -22.93 -1.91
C ILE A 157 8.11 -22.39 -2.07
N ILE A 158 8.82 -22.75 -3.15
CA ILE A 158 10.16 -22.21 -3.44
C ILE A 158 10.11 -20.69 -3.68
N ILE A 159 9.13 -20.20 -4.47
CA ILE A 159 8.95 -18.77 -4.73
C ILE A 159 8.70 -18.01 -3.41
N ILE A 160 7.83 -18.54 -2.54
CA ILE A 160 7.56 -17.97 -1.22
C ILE A 160 8.82 -17.96 -0.36
N ALA A 161 9.62 -19.04 -0.36
CA ALA A 161 10.84 -19.13 0.42
C ALA A 161 11.94 -18.16 -0.06
N LEU A 162 12.08 -17.96 -1.38
CA LEU A 162 13.10 -17.10 -1.97
C LEU A 162 12.85 -15.60 -1.76
N HIS A 163 11.62 -15.20 -1.41
CA HIS A 163 11.27 -13.82 -1.12
C HIS A 163 12.25 -13.13 -0.14
N GLY A 164 12.56 -13.79 0.98
CA GLY A 164 13.42 -13.22 2.03
C GLY A 164 14.86 -13.01 1.57
N SER A 165 15.36 -13.91 0.73
CA SER A 165 16.69 -13.83 0.12
C SER A 165 16.79 -12.66 -0.85
N ILE A 166 15.78 -12.52 -1.73
CA ILE A 166 15.71 -11.42 -2.72
C ILE A 166 15.64 -10.08 -2.00
N SER A 167 14.75 -9.95 -1.00
CA SER A 167 14.61 -8.72 -0.20
C SER A 167 15.92 -8.31 0.48
N THR A 168 16.68 -9.28 1.01
CA THR A 168 17.97 -9.04 1.66
C THR A 168 19.04 -8.59 0.67
N ILE A 169 19.11 -9.21 -0.51
CA ILE A 169 20.06 -8.82 -1.57
C ILE A 169 19.77 -7.40 -2.07
N VAL A 170 18.50 -7.10 -2.34
CA VAL A 170 18.06 -5.76 -2.77
C VAL A 170 18.42 -4.72 -1.71
N MET A 171 18.17 -5.02 -0.43
CA MET A 171 18.50 -4.13 0.68
C MET A 171 20.01 -3.86 0.77
N LEU A 172 20.85 -4.89 0.62
CA LEU A 172 22.31 -4.73 0.58
C LEU A 172 22.79 -3.93 -0.64
N TYR A 173 22.10 -4.01 -1.78
CA TYR A 173 22.46 -3.24 -2.98
C TYR A 173 22.05 -1.77 -2.88
N ILE A 174 20.89 -1.47 -2.32
CA ILE A 174 20.27 -0.13 -2.42
C ILE A 174 20.53 0.73 -1.18
N HIS A 175 20.49 0.16 0.02
CA HIS A 175 20.71 0.93 1.26
C HIS A 175 22.20 1.24 1.45
N GLU A 176 22.66 2.37 0.93
CA GLU A 176 24.03 2.86 1.06
C GLU A 176 24.60 2.81 2.51
N PRO A 177 23.91 3.30 3.56
CA PRO A 177 24.45 3.26 4.93
C PRO A 177 24.61 1.83 5.46
N TYR A 178 23.63 0.96 5.17
CA TYR A 178 23.67 -0.44 5.60
C TYR A 178 24.71 -1.24 4.81
N ARG A 179 24.82 -1.03 3.50
CA ARG A 179 25.86 -1.59 2.63
C ARG A 179 27.26 -1.22 3.11
N LYS A 180 27.49 0.06 3.45
CA LYS A 180 28.77 0.53 4.01
C LYS A 180 29.07 -0.14 5.36
N TYR A 181 28.08 -0.25 6.24
CA TYR A 181 28.22 -0.95 7.51
C TYR A 181 28.61 -2.43 7.32
N CYS A 182 27.86 -3.18 6.50
CA CYS A 182 28.13 -4.59 6.22
C CYS A 182 29.49 -4.78 5.55
N SER A 183 29.84 -3.92 4.59
CA SER A 183 31.15 -3.91 3.94
C SER A 183 32.27 -3.71 4.98
N ASN A 184 32.16 -2.69 5.83
CA ASN A 184 33.16 -2.41 6.86
C ASN A 184 33.29 -3.53 7.88
N ALA A 185 32.18 -4.15 8.29
CA ALA A 185 32.18 -5.31 9.18
C ALA A 185 32.87 -6.52 8.53
N PHE A 186 32.58 -6.78 7.25
CA PHE A 186 33.17 -7.89 6.50
C PHE A 186 34.67 -7.68 6.27
N TYR A 187 35.09 -6.51 5.78
CA TYR A 187 36.50 -6.17 5.61
C TYR A 187 37.25 -6.13 6.96
N GLY A 188 36.61 -5.67 8.03
CA GLY A 188 37.15 -5.71 9.39
C GLY A 188 37.40 -7.13 9.88
N ALA A 189 36.46 -8.06 9.66
CA ALA A 189 36.60 -9.46 10.03
C ALA A 189 37.72 -10.17 9.24
N PHE A 190 37.84 -9.91 7.95
CA PHE A 190 38.93 -10.46 7.12
C PHE A 190 40.30 -9.90 7.54
N LYS A 191 40.37 -8.61 7.88
CA LYS A 191 41.61 -7.99 8.37
C LYS A 191 42.02 -8.55 9.73
N ALA A 192 41.08 -8.74 10.66
CA ALA A 192 41.34 -9.33 11.97
C ALA A 192 41.87 -10.78 11.85
N LYS A 193 41.21 -11.61 11.02
CA LYS A 193 41.61 -13.01 10.80
C LYS A 193 42.99 -13.14 10.15
N LYS A 194 43.37 -12.21 9.27
CA LYS A 194 44.71 -12.15 8.67
C LYS A 194 45.80 -11.75 9.67
N ILE A 195 45.50 -10.81 10.58
CA ILE A 195 46.43 -10.37 11.64
C ILE A 195 46.67 -11.52 12.64
N GLU A 196 45.61 -12.20 13.07
CA GLU A 196 45.70 -13.34 13.98
C GLU A 196 46.55 -14.48 13.39
N SER A 197 46.33 -14.83 12.11
CA SER A 197 47.17 -15.79 11.38
C SER A 197 48.65 -15.37 11.31
N SER A 198 48.95 -14.09 11.10
CA SER A 198 50.32 -13.58 11.05
C SER A 198 51.00 -13.65 12.42
N ILE A 199 50.28 -13.33 13.50
CA ILE A 199 50.80 -13.40 14.88
C ILE A 199 51.11 -14.85 15.26
N VAL A 200 50.18 -15.79 15.01
CA VAL A 200 50.41 -17.22 15.30
C VAL A 200 51.64 -17.75 14.55
N THR A 201 51.83 -17.35 13.28
CA THR A 201 53.00 -17.79 12.49
C THR A 201 54.32 -17.21 13.02
N SER A 202 54.30 -16.03 13.64
CA SER A 202 55.48 -15.40 14.25
C SER A 202 55.85 -15.95 15.63
N VAL A 203 54.90 -16.54 16.36
CA VAL A 203 55.12 -17.10 17.71
C VAL A 203 55.60 -18.56 17.65
N VAL A 204 55.34 -19.27 16.54
CA VAL A 204 55.73 -20.68 16.33
C VAL A 204 57.12 -20.83 15.67
N LYS A 205 57.79 -19.72 15.32
CA LYS A 205 59.19 -19.69 14.89
C LYS A 205 60.09 -19.24 16.03
#